data_AF-A0A250I7N6-F1
#
_entry.id   AF-A0A250I7N6-F1
#
_cell.length_a   1.000
_cell.length_b   1.000
_cell.length_c   1.000
_cell.angle_alpha   90.00
_cell.angle_beta   90.00
_cell.angle_gamma   90.00
#
_symmetry.space_group_name_H-M   'P 1'
#
loop_
_entity.id
_entity.type
_entity.pdbx_description
1 polymer ?
#
loop_
_entity_poly.entity_id
_entity_poly.type
_entity_poly.pdbx_seq_one_letter_code
_entity_poly.pdbx_strand_id
1 'polypeptide(L)'
;MNKRHMWNVRGPRRAVTGGVLGLVMMGGGLAGAAERTSPLGEQPLPKVQLTCVGSARTVFSPALSPSSQSGSMIFSSRYGGCLSLGGLGVSSASVSNTADSFKNYTCTDALGSPPEKVTVTWNNGETSELSLQPAEVHEESTTTTVSYTGEVVKGKFKGFSVVRSFTYLNSDFNGRCLSTSGLTETNALSFLVLARVN
;
A
#
# COMPACT_ATOMS: atom_id res chain seq x y z
N MET A 1 -23.87 11.28 -8.74
CA MET A 1 -22.91 11.36 -9.86
C MET A 1 -21.81 10.34 -9.60
N ASN A 2 -21.73 9.33 -10.48
CA ASN A 2 -21.11 8.03 -10.25
C ASN A 2 -19.77 7.97 -10.99
N LYS A 3 -18.62 7.86 -10.29
CA LYS A 3 -17.31 7.62 -10.91
C LYS A 3 -16.87 6.19 -10.62
N ARG A 4 -17.16 5.30 -11.58
CA ARG A 4 -16.53 3.98 -11.66
C ARG A 4 -15.09 4.17 -12.08
N HIS A 5 -14.13 3.88 -11.22
CA HIS A 5 -12.72 3.76 -11.62
C HIS A 5 -12.49 2.32 -12.09
N MET A 6 -12.57 2.15 -13.41
CA MET A 6 -12.18 0.94 -14.12
C MET A 6 -10.66 0.77 -14.04
N TRP A 7 -10.25 -0.37 -13.50
CA TRP A 7 -8.90 -0.90 -13.60
C TRP A 7 -8.59 -1.23 -15.07
N ASN A 8 -7.49 -0.72 -15.61
CA ASN A 8 -7.03 -1.05 -16.96
C ASN A 8 -5.60 -1.58 -16.87
N VAL A 9 -5.49 -2.91 -16.86
CA VAL A 9 -4.25 -3.63 -17.11
C VAL A 9 -4.04 -3.66 -18.62
N ARG A 10 -2.98 -3.01 -19.12
CA ARG A 10 -2.52 -3.20 -20.50
C ARG A 10 -1.00 -3.37 -20.52
N GLY A 11 -0.58 -4.61 -20.75
CA GLY A 11 0.81 -4.95 -21.04
C GLY A 11 1.30 -4.36 -22.38
N PRO A 12 2.63 -4.39 -22.62
CA PRO A 12 3.22 -3.78 -23.79
C PRO A 12 2.89 -4.58 -25.07
N ARG A 13 2.23 -3.92 -26.03
CA ARG A 13 2.04 -4.44 -27.38
C ARG A 13 3.34 -4.32 -28.17
N ARG A 14 3.85 -5.47 -28.62
CA ARG A 14 4.85 -5.58 -29.70
C ARG A 14 4.30 -4.91 -30.96
N ALA A 15 5.07 -4.01 -31.55
CA ALA A 15 4.88 -3.57 -32.93
C ALA A 15 6.06 -4.09 -33.76
N VAL A 16 5.73 -4.97 -34.70
CA VAL A 16 6.57 -5.52 -35.76
C VAL A 16 6.26 -4.71 -37.04
N THR A 17 7.18 -4.75 -38.02
CA THR A 17 7.10 -4.25 -39.42
C THR A 17 7.11 -2.73 -39.60
N GLY A 18 7.85 -2.14 -40.54
CA GLY A 18 8.74 -2.64 -41.58
C GLY A 18 9.29 -1.45 -42.38
N GLY A 19 10.37 -1.64 -43.13
CA GLY A 19 10.91 -0.60 -44.03
C GLY A 19 12.30 -0.95 -44.54
N VAL A 20 12.35 -1.67 -45.66
CA VAL A 20 13.55 -1.89 -46.48
C VAL A 20 13.51 -0.92 -47.67
N LEU A 21 14.70 -0.42 -48.05
CA LEU A 21 15.14 0.36 -49.23
C LEU A 21 15.82 1.65 -48.74
N GLY A 22 17.11 1.93 -48.92
CA GLY A 22 18.18 1.34 -49.72
C GLY A 22 18.95 2.50 -50.38
N LEU A 23 20.25 2.67 -50.09
CA LEU A 23 21.25 3.14 -51.07
C LEU A 23 22.68 3.04 -50.50
N VAL A 24 23.56 2.50 -51.34
CA VAL A 24 25.01 2.34 -51.17
C VAL A 24 25.72 3.65 -51.53
N MET A 25 26.71 4.06 -50.73
CA MET A 25 27.91 4.76 -51.24
C MET A 25 29.12 4.39 -50.37
N MET A 26 30.18 3.93 -51.04
CA MET A 26 31.49 3.61 -50.53
C MET A 26 32.22 4.87 -50.03
N GLY A 27 32.96 4.77 -48.92
CA GLY A 27 34.04 5.71 -48.62
C GLY A 27 34.34 5.91 -47.14
N GLY A 28 35.45 5.34 -46.69
CA GLY A 28 36.31 5.95 -45.67
C GLY A 28 35.96 5.72 -44.21
N GLY A 29 36.89 5.11 -43.49
CA GLY A 29 37.03 5.26 -42.04
C GLY A 29 36.40 4.14 -41.23
N LEU A 30 37.24 3.21 -40.77
CA LEU A 30 36.98 2.37 -39.61
C LEU A 30 36.85 3.28 -38.37
N ALA A 31 35.71 3.92 -38.19
CA ALA A 31 35.31 4.50 -36.92
C ALA A 31 34.31 3.55 -36.29
N GLY A 32 34.82 2.66 -35.43
CA GLY A 32 33.98 1.78 -34.62
C GLY A 32 32.99 2.62 -33.83
N ALA A 33 31.72 2.57 -34.24
CA ALA A 33 30.61 3.01 -33.41
C ALA A 33 30.52 2.04 -32.22
N ALA A 34 31.25 2.34 -31.15
CA ALA A 34 30.99 1.75 -29.86
C ALA A 34 29.59 2.21 -29.44
N GLU A 35 28.59 1.38 -29.72
CA GLU A 35 27.29 1.48 -29.05
C GLU A 35 27.58 1.45 -27.55
N ARG A 36 27.46 2.61 -26.91
CA ARG A 36 27.41 2.71 -25.46
C ARG A 36 26.14 2.00 -25.03
N THR A 37 26.23 0.69 -24.79
CA THR A 37 25.31 -0.01 -23.92
C THR A 37 25.41 0.72 -22.59
N SER A 38 24.44 1.59 -22.30
CA SER A 38 24.34 2.17 -20.98
C SER A 38 24.23 0.97 -20.03
N PRO A 39 25.09 0.85 -19.00
CA PRO A 39 24.85 -0.16 -17.99
C PRO A 39 23.43 0.10 -17.49
N LEU A 40 22.57 -0.92 -17.58
CA LEU A 40 21.29 -0.91 -16.86
C LEU A 40 21.69 -0.63 -15.42
N GLY A 41 21.48 0.62 -14.99
CA GLY A 41 21.92 1.07 -13.68
C GLY A 41 21.32 0.13 -12.66
N GLU A 42 22.18 -0.53 -11.90
CA GLU A 42 21.77 -1.38 -10.80
C GLU A 42 20.97 -0.51 -9.84
N GLN A 43 19.64 -0.58 -9.92
CA GLN A 43 18.79 0.20 -9.03
C GLN A 43 19.07 -0.28 -7.61
N PRO A 44 19.45 0.62 -6.70
CA PRO A 44 19.76 0.23 -5.33
C PRO A 44 18.56 -0.50 -4.72
N LEU A 45 18.75 -1.77 -4.33
CA LEU A 45 17.70 -2.54 -3.69
C LEU A 45 17.31 -1.87 -2.36
N PRO A 46 16.00 -1.69 -2.07
CA PRO A 46 15.56 -1.15 -0.80
C PRO A 46 16.08 -2.00 0.36
N LYS A 47 16.80 -1.37 1.29
CA LYS A 47 17.29 -2.04 2.50
C LYS A 47 16.24 -1.92 3.58
N VAL A 48 15.57 -3.01 3.93
CA VAL A 48 14.62 -3.06 5.05
C VAL A 48 15.36 -2.67 6.33
N GLN A 49 14.83 -1.70 7.07
CA GLN A 49 15.39 -1.20 8.32
C GLN A 49 14.49 -1.47 9.53
N LEU A 50 13.20 -1.58 9.30
CA LEU A 50 12.19 -1.83 10.33
C LEU A 50 11.11 -2.73 9.78
N THR A 51 10.79 -3.79 10.52
CA THR A 51 9.63 -4.64 10.26
C THR A 51 8.83 -4.78 11.55
N CYS A 52 7.57 -4.40 11.50
CA CYS A 52 6.64 -4.41 12.62
C CYS A 52 5.48 -5.36 12.33
N VAL A 53 5.13 -6.18 13.32
CA VAL A 53 3.94 -7.05 13.29
C VAL A 53 2.99 -6.63 14.41
N GLY A 54 1.70 -6.65 14.11
CA GLY A 54 0.68 -6.13 15.00
C GLY A 54 -0.73 -6.55 14.62
N SER A 55 -1.69 -5.90 15.24
CA SER A 55 -3.11 -6.05 14.94
C SER A 55 -3.74 -4.70 14.62
N ALA A 56 -4.79 -4.71 13.81
CA ALA A 56 -5.62 -3.56 13.55
C ALA A 56 -7.09 -3.88 13.83
N ARG A 57 -7.82 -2.84 14.25
CA ARG A 57 -9.25 -2.89 14.50
C ARG A 57 -9.91 -1.63 13.95
N THR A 58 -11.00 -1.83 13.22
CA THR A 58 -11.86 -0.75 12.74
C THR A 58 -13.24 -0.94 13.33
N VAL A 59 -13.84 0.13 13.86
CA VAL A 59 -15.21 0.13 14.38
C VAL A 59 -16.05 1.10 13.56
N PHE A 60 -17.24 0.69 13.15
CA PHE A 60 -18.15 1.46 12.31
C PHE A 60 -19.40 1.87 13.08
N SER A 61 -19.86 3.11 12.89
CA SER A 61 -21.11 3.63 13.45
C SER A 61 -21.85 4.43 12.37
N PRO A 62 -22.99 3.95 11.84
CA PRO A 62 -23.65 2.67 12.14
C PRO A 62 -22.88 1.46 11.56
N ALA A 63 -23.32 0.25 11.93
CA ALA A 63 -22.78 -1.00 11.40
C ALA A 63 -22.89 -1.06 9.86
N LEU A 64 -21.84 -1.54 9.19
CA LEU A 64 -21.83 -1.66 7.73
C LEU A 64 -22.84 -2.71 7.23
N SER A 65 -23.49 -2.45 6.10
CA SER A 65 -24.46 -3.35 5.48
C SER A 65 -24.18 -3.41 3.97
N PRO A 66 -24.85 -4.31 3.22
CA PRO A 66 -24.74 -4.33 1.76
C PRO A 66 -25.27 -3.05 1.11
N SER A 67 -26.13 -2.31 1.82
CA SER A 67 -26.65 -1.02 1.36
C SER A 67 -25.69 0.12 1.73
N SER A 68 -25.56 1.05 0.79
CA SER A 68 -24.75 2.26 0.94
C SER A 68 -25.25 3.12 2.08
N GLN A 69 -24.35 3.51 2.99
CA GLN A 69 -24.67 4.38 4.12
C GLN A 69 -23.56 5.37 4.45
N SER A 70 -23.89 6.33 5.29
CA SER A 70 -22.94 7.33 5.81
C SER A 70 -22.85 7.18 7.32
N GLY A 71 -21.69 7.47 7.88
CA GLY A 71 -21.40 7.21 9.28
C GLY A 71 -20.01 7.69 9.66
N SER A 72 -19.50 7.17 10.76
CA SER A 72 -18.16 7.42 11.28
C SER A 72 -17.42 6.11 11.48
N MET A 73 -16.10 6.16 11.41
CA MET A 73 -15.26 5.01 11.73
C MET A 73 -14.08 5.39 12.61
N ILE A 74 -13.70 4.47 13.48
CA ILE A 74 -12.51 4.56 14.31
C ILE A 74 -11.57 3.45 13.90
N PHE A 75 -10.42 3.82 13.36
CA PHE A 75 -9.34 2.90 13.01
C PHE A 75 -8.24 2.96 14.07
N SER A 76 -7.79 1.80 14.52
CA SER A 76 -6.64 1.69 15.41
C SER A 76 -5.75 0.51 15.00
N SER A 77 -4.43 0.68 15.04
CA SER A 77 -3.49 -0.42 14.91
C SER A 77 -2.38 -0.32 15.95
N ARG A 78 -1.98 -1.46 16.50
CA ARG A 78 -0.89 -1.59 17.46
C ARG A 78 0.10 -2.62 16.95
N TYR A 79 1.37 -2.23 16.90
CA TYR A 79 2.48 -3.08 16.52
C TYR A 79 3.32 -3.34 17.76
N GLY A 80 3.21 -4.56 18.31
CA GLY A 80 3.90 -4.95 19.54
C GLY A 80 5.30 -5.55 19.32
N GLY A 81 5.59 -6.00 18.09
CA GLY A 81 6.87 -6.62 17.74
C GLY A 81 7.49 -5.93 16.52
N CYS A 82 8.28 -4.89 16.77
CA CYS A 82 9.10 -4.26 15.74
C CYS A 82 10.55 -4.73 15.83
N LEU A 83 11.05 -5.34 14.76
CA LEU A 83 12.45 -5.64 14.57
C LEU A 83 13.11 -4.45 13.85
N SER A 84 13.96 -3.73 14.57
CA SER A 84 14.79 -2.66 14.02
C SER A 84 16.20 -3.17 13.76
N LEU A 85 16.67 -2.99 12.53
CA LEU A 85 18.08 -3.18 12.18
C LEU A 85 18.85 -1.87 12.42
N GLY A 86 20.14 -1.98 12.75
CA GLY A 86 21.02 -0.80 12.90
C GLY A 86 20.76 0.06 14.16
N GLY A 87 20.04 -0.45 15.17
CA GLY A 87 19.92 0.21 16.47
C GLY A 87 18.99 1.42 16.50
N LEU A 88 17.92 1.44 15.72
CA LEU A 88 17.02 2.62 15.60
C LEU A 88 16.13 2.85 16.84
N GLY A 89 16.21 1.98 17.85
CA GLY A 89 15.56 2.13 19.15
C GLY A 89 14.03 1.97 19.13
N VAL A 90 13.48 1.39 18.05
CA VAL A 90 12.04 1.15 17.89
C VAL A 90 11.72 -0.32 18.11
N SER A 91 10.83 -0.59 19.07
CA SER A 91 10.34 -1.93 19.42
C SER A 91 8.83 -2.08 19.31
N SER A 92 8.08 -0.97 19.33
CA SER A 92 6.63 -0.98 19.11
C SER A 92 6.15 0.32 18.49
N ALA A 93 4.95 0.29 17.90
CA ALA A 93 4.33 1.44 17.26
C ALA A 93 2.81 1.41 17.41
N SER A 94 2.15 2.57 17.29
CA SER A 94 0.70 2.67 17.27
C SER A 94 0.22 3.69 16.25
N VAL A 95 -0.94 3.42 15.67
CA VAL A 95 -1.68 4.34 14.81
C VAL A 95 -3.10 4.41 15.33
N SER A 96 -3.64 5.61 15.44
CA SER A 96 -5.06 5.85 15.70
C SER A 96 -5.52 6.90 14.71
N ASN A 97 -6.61 6.62 14.00
CA ASN A 97 -7.21 7.55 13.07
C ASN A 97 -8.74 7.49 13.24
N THR A 98 -9.36 8.66 13.34
CA THR A 98 -10.81 8.82 13.41
C THR A 98 -11.26 9.49 12.13
N ALA A 99 -12.12 8.82 11.37
CA ALA A 99 -12.82 9.45 10.26
C ALA A 99 -14.23 9.79 10.74
N ASP A 100 -14.43 11.08 11.05
CA ASP A 100 -15.67 11.60 11.64
C ASP A 100 -16.85 11.50 10.66
N SER A 101 -16.59 11.39 9.36
CA SER A 101 -17.62 11.09 8.38
C SER A 101 -17.08 10.31 7.18
N PHE A 102 -17.70 9.18 6.86
CA PHE A 102 -17.64 8.54 5.55
C PHE A 102 -19.00 8.67 4.85
N LYS A 103 -18.99 8.65 3.52
CA LYS A 103 -20.20 8.72 2.68
C LYS A 103 -20.21 7.56 1.70
N ASN A 104 -21.37 6.94 1.56
CA ASN A 104 -21.65 5.86 0.63
C ASN A 104 -20.80 4.60 0.84
N TYR A 105 -20.53 4.21 2.08
CA TYR A 105 -19.83 2.96 2.37
C TYR A 105 -20.80 1.79 2.40
N THR A 106 -20.30 0.67 1.92
CA THR A 106 -20.87 -0.66 1.96
C THR A 106 -19.89 -1.60 2.68
N CYS A 107 -20.27 -2.85 2.92
CA CYS A 107 -19.35 -3.82 3.54
C CYS A 107 -18.06 -4.05 2.78
N THR A 108 -18.04 -3.90 1.45
CA THR A 108 -16.81 -4.09 0.67
C THR A 108 -15.82 -2.95 0.90
N ASP A 109 -16.31 -1.77 1.31
CA ASP A 109 -15.46 -0.63 1.68
C ASP A 109 -14.79 -0.82 3.06
N ALA A 110 -15.20 -1.84 3.82
CA ALA A 110 -14.56 -2.23 5.08
C ALA A 110 -13.15 -2.81 4.87
N LEU A 111 -12.88 -3.34 3.66
CA LEU A 111 -11.60 -3.93 3.26
C LEU A 111 -10.62 -2.87 2.71
N GLY A 112 -10.69 -1.66 3.25
CA GLY A 112 -9.75 -0.58 2.95
C GLY A 112 -10.34 0.53 2.09
N SER A 113 -10.14 1.77 2.56
CA SER A 113 -10.26 3.03 1.82
C SER A 113 -9.37 4.09 2.52
N PRO A 114 -8.92 5.15 1.84
CA PRO A 114 -7.55 5.63 1.98
C PRO A 114 -7.34 6.45 3.24
N PRO A 115 -6.19 6.27 3.89
CA PRO A 115 -5.46 7.43 4.37
C PRO A 115 -4.38 7.77 3.35
N GLU A 116 -4.59 8.86 2.62
CA GLU A 116 -3.51 9.56 1.88
C GLU A 116 -2.38 9.95 2.85
N LYS A 117 -2.73 10.16 4.13
CA LYS A 117 -1.79 10.46 5.22
C LYS A 117 -2.09 9.69 6.50
N VAL A 118 -1.07 9.09 7.10
CA VAL A 118 -1.16 8.35 8.39
C VAL A 118 -0.09 8.86 9.34
N THR A 119 -0.43 9.09 10.60
CA THR A 119 0.58 9.35 11.64
C THR A 119 0.85 8.08 12.45
N VAL A 120 2.10 7.65 12.50
CA VAL A 120 2.60 6.58 13.36
C VAL A 120 3.27 7.19 14.57
N THR A 121 2.96 6.68 15.77
CA THR A 121 3.66 7.01 17.01
C THR A 121 4.50 5.82 17.44
N TRP A 122 5.78 6.06 17.72
CA TRP A 122 6.73 5.02 18.12
C TRP A 122 6.82 4.90 19.64
N ASN A 123 7.37 3.80 20.16
CA ASN A 123 7.54 3.56 21.60
C ASN A 123 8.40 4.60 22.31
N ASN A 124 9.25 5.32 21.57
CA ASN A 124 10.12 6.37 22.10
C ASN A 124 9.46 7.76 22.09
N GLY A 125 8.18 7.85 21.73
CA GLY A 125 7.40 9.11 21.68
C GLY A 125 7.56 9.92 20.40
N GLU A 126 8.51 9.58 19.52
CA GLU A 126 8.63 10.22 18.21
C GLU A 126 7.48 9.80 17.29
N THR A 127 7.24 10.59 16.23
CA THR A 127 6.20 10.32 15.24
C THR A 127 6.73 10.32 13.81
N SER A 128 6.00 9.64 12.92
CA SER A 128 6.22 9.63 11.48
C SER A 128 4.90 9.92 10.75
N GLU A 129 4.92 10.82 9.78
CA GLU A 129 3.79 11.04 8.85
C GLU A 129 4.08 10.26 7.57
N LEU A 130 3.22 9.30 7.26
CA LEU A 130 3.27 8.47 6.06
C LEU A 130 2.39 9.10 4.99
N SER A 131 2.87 9.19 3.76
CA SER A 131 2.07 9.45 2.57
C SER A 131 1.89 8.13 1.82
N LEU A 132 0.65 7.64 1.71
CA LEU A 132 0.36 6.31 1.16
C LEU A 132 -0.43 6.43 -0.14
N GLN A 133 -0.09 5.55 -1.08
CA GLN A 133 -0.82 5.36 -2.33
C GLN A 133 -2.13 4.58 -2.10
N PRO A 134 -3.07 4.60 -3.06
CA PRO A 134 -4.25 3.77 -3.01
C PRO A 134 -3.92 2.29 -2.77
N ALA A 135 -4.82 1.60 -2.05
CA ALA A 135 -4.59 0.22 -1.66
C ALA A 135 -4.61 -0.74 -2.85
N GLU A 136 -3.77 -1.78 -2.77
CA GLU A 136 -3.88 -2.99 -3.58
C GLU A 136 -4.58 -4.08 -2.75
N VAL A 137 -5.57 -4.73 -3.34
CA VAL A 137 -6.37 -5.78 -2.68
C VAL A 137 -6.04 -7.12 -3.31
N HIS A 138 -5.66 -8.09 -2.48
CA HIS A 138 -5.39 -9.47 -2.86
C HIS A 138 -6.33 -10.40 -2.12
N GLU A 139 -7.26 -11.02 -2.84
CA GLU A 139 -8.24 -11.95 -2.29
C GLU A 139 -7.78 -13.39 -2.49
N GLU A 140 -7.73 -14.15 -1.40
CA GLU A 140 -7.51 -15.59 -1.39
C GLU A 140 -8.77 -16.31 -0.88
N SER A 141 -8.74 -17.64 -0.82
CA SER A 141 -9.90 -18.44 -0.41
C SER A 141 -10.35 -18.14 1.04
N THR A 142 -9.40 -17.91 1.95
CA THR A 142 -9.67 -17.74 3.39
C THR A 142 -9.38 -16.35 3.91
N THR A 143 -8.56 -15.57 3.21
CA THR A 143 -8.11 -14.26 3.64
C THR A 143 -8.18 -13.24 2.52
N THR A 144 -8.33 -11.97 2.89
CA THR A 144 -8.11 -10.84 2.00
C THR A 144 -7.02 -9.96 2.58
N THR A 145 -5.99 -9.68 1.77
CA THR A 145 -4.88 -8.79 2.13
C THR A 145 -5.00 -7.46 1.41
N VAL A 146 -4.88 -6.37 2.16
CA VAL A 146 -4.95 -4.99 1.67
C VAL A 146 -3.60 -4.34 1.94
N SER A 147 -2.90 -3.94 0.89
CA SER A 147 -1.54 -3.41 0.96
C SER A 147 -1.48 -1.97 0.49
N TYR A 148 -0.76 -1.15 1.25
CA TYR A 148 -0.46 0.24 0.95
C TYR A 148 1.04 0.39 0.80
N THR A 149 1.46 1.16 -0.21
CA THR A 149 2.86 1.54 -0.40
C THR A 149 2.98 3.06 -0.34
N GLY A 150 4.17 3.57 -0.02
CA GLY A 150 4.38 5.01 0.07
C GLY A 150 5.70 5.37 0.71
N GLU A 151 5.72 6.50 1.40
CA GLU A 151 6.93 7.03 2.02
C GLU A 151 6.63 7.78 3.33
N VAL A 152 7.66 7.93 4.15
CA VAL A 152 7.62 8.79 5.33
C VAL A 152 7.97 10.22 4.92
N VAL A 153 7.00 11.13 4.94
CA VAL A 153 7.18 12.52 4.50
C VAL A 153 7.64 13.45 5.63
N LYS A 154 7.40 13.08 6.90
CA LYS A 154 7.77 13.89 8.07
C LYS A 154 8.11 13.03 9.29
N GLY A 155 8.98 13.54 10.16
CA GLY A 155 9.30 12.94 11.45
C GLY A 155 10.40 11.88 11.40
N LYS A 156 10.38 10.94 12.34
CA LYS A 156 11.34 9.83 12.40
C LYS A 156 11.27 9.03 11.10
N PHE A 157 12.41 8.54 10.60
CA PHE A 157 12.48 7.78 9.34
C PHE A 157 12.06 8.55 8.07
N LYS A 158 12.01 9.89 8.08
CA LYS A 158 11.74 10.68 6.87
C LYS A 158 12.58 10.21 5.67
N GLY A 159 11.92 10.06 4.53
CA GLY A 159 12.51 9.58 3.27
C GLY A 159 12.58 8.06 3.14
N PHE A 160 12.14 7.29 4.14
CA PHE A 160 12.06 5.84 4.03
C PHE A 160 10.80 5.47 3.23
N SER A 161 10.93 4.46 2.37
CA SER A 161 9.78 3.82 1.74
C SER A 161 9.02 3.00 2.77
N VAL A 162 7.70 2.93 2.58
CA VAL A 162 6.76 2.31 3.50
C VAL A 162 5.97 1.24 2.75
N VAL A 163 5.83 0.07 3.37
CA VAL A 163 4.79 -0.90 3.03
C VAL A 163 3.97 -1.17 4.29
N ARG A 164 2.66 -1.04 4.19
CA ARG A 164 1.73 -1.31 5.28
C ARG A 164 0.63 -2.23 4.78
N SER A 165 0.43 -3.38 5.42
CA SER A 165 -0.59 -4.34 5.00
C SER A 165 -1.52 -4.76 6.14
N PHE A 166 -2.72 -5.16 5.74
CA PHE A 166 -3.78 -5.69 6.60
C PHE A 166 -4.27 -7.00 6.00
N THR A 167 -4.19 -8.07 6.75
CA THR A 167 -4.77 -9.36 6.35
C THR A 167 -5.96 -9.63 7.23
N TYR A 168 -7.11 -9.78 6.60
CA TYR A 168 -8.37 -10.09 7.26
C TYR A 168 -8.82 -11.52 6.93
N LEU A 169 -9.61 -12.14 7.82
CA LEU A 169 -10.27 -13.41 7.57
C LEU A 169 -11.59 -13.19 6.83
N ASN A 170 -11.82 -13.89 5.73
CA ASN A 170 -13.04 -13.74 4.93
C ASN A 170 -14.30 -14.17 5.70
N SER A 171 -14.15 -15.10 6.65
CA SER A 171 -15.23 -15.51 7.56
C SER A 171 -15.79 -14.36 8.40
N ASP A 172 -14.97 -13.37 8.71
CA ASP A 172 -15.40 -12.21 9.52
C ASP A 172 -16.33 -11.29 8.73
N PHE A 173 -16.24 -11.27 7.40
CA PHE A 173 -17.07 -10.42 6.53
C PHE A 173 -18.31 -11.15 6.04
N ASN A 174 -18.12 -12.37 5.51
CA ASN A 174 -19.16 -13.07 4.75
C ASN A 174 -20.42 -13.36 5.57
N GLY A 175 -20.29 -13.63 6.87
CA GLY A 175 -21.43 -13.82 7.76
C GLY A 175 -21.97 -12.52 8.38
N ARG A 176 -21.09 -11.57 8.72
CA ARG A 176 -21.48 -10.36 9.48
C ARG A 176 -22.10 -9.29 8.60
N CYS A 177 -21.61 -9.12 7.37
CA CYS A 177 -22.17 -8.14 6.45
C CYS A 177 -23.64 -8.40 6.10
N LEU A 178 -23.99 -9.68 5.89
CA LEU A 178 -25.35 -10.10 5.51
C LEU A 178 -26.25 -10.32 6.74
N SER A 179 -25.71 -10.17 7.95
CA SER A 179 -26.49 -10.31 9.19
C SER A 179 -27.40 -9.10 9.41
N THR A 180 -28.48 -9.30 10.17
CA THR A 180 -29.38 -8.22 10.60
C THR A 180 -28.67 -7.18 11.47
N SER A 181 -27.60 -7.56 12.18
CA SER A 181 -26.75 -6.66 12.97
C SER A 181 -25.75 -5.85 12.13
N GLY A 182 -25.50 -6.25 10.89
CA GLY A 182 -24.44 -5.68 10.05
C GLY A 182 -23.02 -5.91 10.59
N LEU A 183 -22.04 -5.33 9.92
CA LEU A 183 -20.62 -5.37 10.27
C LEU A 183 -20.26 -4.16 11.14
N THR A 184 -20.24 -4.36 12.45
CA THR A 184 -19.89 -3.31 13.44
C THR A 184 -18.40 -3.07 13.55
N GLU A 185 -17.59 -4.09 13.27
CA GLU A 185 -16.14 -4.03 13.41
C GLU A 185 -15.41 -5.02 12.51
N THR A 186 -14.16 -4.71 12.19
CA THR A 186 -13.21 -5.62 11.54
C THR A 186 -11.93 -5.72 12.34
N ASN A 187 -11.29 -6.89 12.27
CA ASN A 187 -9.98 -7.14 12.86
C ASN A 187 -9.03 -7.65 11.77
N ALA A 188 -7.77 -7.24 11.83
CA ALA A 188 -6.75 -7.68 10.89
C ALA A 188 -5.42 -7.95 11.58
N LEU A 189 -4.66 -8.90 11.02
CA LEU A 189 -3.22 -8.95 11.20
C LEU A 189 -2.62 -7.77 10.43
N SER A 190 -1.67 -7.04 11.03
CA SER A 190 -1.06 -5.88 10.39
C SER A 190 0.46 -5.98 10.35
N PHE A 191 1.02 -5.60 9.20
CA PHE A 191 2.45 -5.40 9.01
C PHE A 191 2.76 -3.96 8.64
N LEU A 192 3.91 -3.47 9.12
CA LEU A 192 4.50 -2.21 8.72
C LEU A 192 5.99 -2.42 8.48
N VAL A 193 6.44 -2.15 7.26
CA VAL A 193 7.83 -2.28 6.84
C VAL A 193 8.34 -0.92 6.38
N LEU A 194 9.48 -0.51 6.92
CA LEU A 194 10.21 0.65 6.44
C LEU A 194 11.52 0.21 5.80
N ALA A 195 11.77 0.70 4.59
CA ALA A 195 13.00 0.44 3.86
C ALA A 195 13.66 1.76 3.44
N ARG A 196 14.99 1.78 3.46
CA ARG A 196 15.77 2.89 2.92
C ARG A 196 16.12 2.57 1.48
N VAL A 197 15.75 3.46 0.55
CA VAL A 197 16.29 3.44 -0.81
C VAL A 197 17.60 4.20 -0.77
N ASN A 198 18.67 3.53 -1.20
CA ASN A 198 20.03 4.09 -1.20
C ASN A 198 20.24 5.00 -2.40
#